data_AF-A0AAV5Y8U3-F1
#
_entry.id   AF-A0AAV5Y8U3-F1
#
_cell.length_a   1.000
_cell.length_b   1.000
_cell.length_c   1.000
_cell.angle_alpha   90.00
_cell.angle_beta   90.00
_cell.angle_gamma   90.00
#
_symmetry.space_group_name_H-M   'P 1'
#
loop_
_entity.id
_entity.type
_entity.pdbx_description
1 polymer ?
#
loop_
_entity_poly.entity_id
_entity_poly.type
_entity_poly.pdbx_seq_one_letter_code
_entity_poly.pdbx_strand_id
1 'polypeptide(L)' 'MASAALRLPFGLGLLVRRRTDPVTSVGCVVGLSLRPSLMALVRWRSTGPTFERLEDLVEVHGITL' A
#
# COMPACT_ATOMS: atom_id res chain seq x y z
N MET A 1 -30.71 -0.01 6.12
CA MET A 1 -29.66 -0.88 5.54
C MET A 1 -28.31 -0.26 5.87
N ALA A 2 -27.52 -0.86 6.75
CA ALA A 2 -26.19 -0.35 7.04
C ALA A 2 -25.27 -0.69 5.86
N SER A 3 -24.77 0.32 5.15
CA SER A 3 -23.69 0.15 4.20
C SER A 3 -22.43 -0.18 5.00
N ALA A 4 -21.93 -1.41 4.90
CA ALA A 4 -20.63 -1.74 5.44
C ALA A 4 -19.59 -0.96 4.62
N ALA A 5 -19.10 0.14 5.17
CA ALA A 5 -17.98 0.86 4.58
C ALA A 5 -16.80 -0.11 4.49
N LEU A 6 -16.32 -0.36 3.26
CA LEU A 6 -15.15 -1.19 3.04
C LEU A 6 -13.96 -0.49 3.70
N ARG A 7 -13.54 -0.98 4.87
CA ARG A 7 -12.33 -0.51 5.55
C ARG A 7 -11.14 -1.10 4.83
N LEU A 8 -10.52 -0.30 3.97
CA LEU A 8 -9.26 -0.67 3.34
C LEU A 8 -8.13 -0.56 4.38
N PRO A 9 -7.22 -1.54 4.42
CA PRO A 9 -6.07 -1.51 5.34
C PRO A 9 -5.09 -0.37 5.01
N PHE A 10 -5.18 0.19 3.79
CA PHE A 10 -4.26 1.19 3.29
C PHE A 10 -5.01 2.37 2.66
N GLY A 11 -4.55 3.58 2.96
CA GLY A 11 -5.00 4.82 2.35
C GLY A 11 -3.98 5.40 1.38
N LEU A 12 -4.39 6.40 0.60
CA LEU A 12 -3.45 7.18 -0.22
C LEU A 12 -2.47 7.95 0.67
N GLY A 13 -1.23 8.11 0.20
CA GLY A 13 -0.19 8.79 0.95
C GLY A 13 0.52 7.91 1.98
N LEU A 14 0.01 6.70 2.23
CA LEU A 14 0.58 5.82 3.25
C LEU A 14 1.92 5.24 2.80
N LEU A 15 2.89 5.28 3.70
CA LEU A 15 4.18 4.64 3.51
C LEU A 15 4.06 3.14 3.74
N VAL A 16 4.47 2.38 2.73
CA VAL A 16 4.42 0.92 2.73
C VAL A 16 5.77 0.34 2.33
N ARG A 17 5.99 -0.91 2.74
CA ARG A 17 7.07 -1.76 2.23
C ARG A 17 6.54 -3.10 1.81
N ARG A 18 7.29 -3.82 0.97
CA ARG A 18 6.98 -5.20 0.63
C ARG A 18 7.23 -6.10 1.83
N ARG A 19 6.33 -7.04 2.09
CA ARG A 19 6.47 -8.06 3.13
C ARG A 19 7.69 -8.96 2.88
N THR A 20 8.00 -9.23 1.62
CA THR A 20 9.11 -10.11 1.19
C THR A 20 10.48 -9.43 1.19
N ASP A 21 10.52 -8.10 1.22
CA ASP A 21 11.76 -7.30 1.27
C ASP A 21 11.61 -6.18 2.32
N PRO A 22 11.82 -6.50 3.61
CA PRO A 22 11.58 -5.56 4.69
C PRO A 22 12.63 -4.44 4.80
N VAL A 23 13.73 -4.50 4.04
CA VAL A 23 14.91 -3.64 4.24
C VAL A 23 15.02 -2.55 3.16
N THR A 24 14.64 -2.84 1.92
CA THR A 24 15.10 -2.01 0.77
C THR A 24 13.99 -1.30 -0.01
N SER A 25 12.75 -1.76 0.10
CA SER A 25 11.67 -1.30 -0.77
C SER A 25 10.62 -0.50 0.02
N VAL A 26 10.88 0.78 0.26
CA VAL A 26 9.89 1.74 0.81
C VAL A 26 9.22 2.50 -0.33
N GLY A 27 7.90 2.62 -0.28
CA GLY A 27 7.08 3.31 -1.26
C GLY A 27 5.90 4.01 -0.61
N CYS A 28 5.16 4.75 -1.43
CA CYS A 28 3.95 5.45 -1.03
C CYS A 28 2.77 4.97 -1.88
N VAL A 29 1.64 4.70 -1.25
CA VAL A 29 0.41 4.34 -1.95
C VAL A 29 -0.16 5.57 -2.65
N VAL A 30 -0.30 5.50 -3.97
CA VAL A 30 -0.83 6.60 -4.81
C VAL A 30 -2.13 6.24 -5.52
N GLY A 31 -2.57 4.98 -5.41
CA GLY A 31 -3.85 4.53 -5.96
C GLY A 31 -4.28 3.21 -5.34
N LEU A 32 -5.58 2.91 -5.40
CA LEU A 32 -6.18 1.66 -4.92
C LEU A 32 -7.13 1.11 -5.99
N SER A 33 -6.99 -0.17 -6.32
CA SER A 33 -7.92 -0.91 -7.18
C SER A 33 -8.67 -1.95 -6.35
N LEU A 34 -10.00 -1.94 -6.47
CA LEU A 34 -10.89 -2.76 -5.65
C LEU A 34 -11.33 -4.07 -6.32
N ARG A 35 -11.09 -4.23 -7.63
CA ARG A 35 -11.49 -5.42 -8.40
C ARG A 35 -10.49 -5.70 -9.53
N PRO A 36 -10.23 -6.97 -9.88
CA PRO A 36 -10.76 -8.21 -9.28
C PRO A 36 -10.02 -8.64 -7.99
N SER A 37 -8.90 -8.01 -7.66
CA SER A 37 -8.20 -8.20 -6.38
C SER A 37 -7.84 -6.84 -5.80
N LEU A 38 -7.73 -6.81 -4.47
CA LEU A 38 -7.35 -5.65 -3.70
C LEU A 38 -5.88 -5.30 -3.98
N MET A 39 -5.65 -4.31 -4.85
CA MET A 39 -4.31 -3.84 -5.24
C MET A 39 -4.10 -2.38 -4.86
N ALA A 40 -2.85 -2.03 -4.56
CA ALA A 40 -2.38 -0.66 -4.44
C ALA A 40 -1.43 -0.34 -5.59
N LEU A 41 -1.57 0.84 -6.18
CA LEU A 41 -0.51 1.44 -6.97
C LEU A 41 0.49 2.07 -6.00
N VAL A 42 1.69 1.53 -5.93
CA VAL A 42 2.75 2.01 -5.03
C VAL A 42 3.82 2.70 -5.86
N ARG A 43 4.13 3.95 -5.51
CA ARG A 43 5.32 4.64 -6.01
C ARG A 43 6.49 4.32 -5.10
N TRP A 44 7.33 3.39 -5.53
CA TRP A 44 8.57 3.06 -4.83
C TRP A 44 9.58 4.20 -4.90
N ARG A 45 10.47 4.28 -3.90
CA ARG A 45 11.59 5.24 -3.92
C ARG A 45 12.74 4.76 -4.81
N SER A 46 13.00 3.45 -4.82
CA SER A 46 14.11 2.84 -5.54
C SER A 46 13.78 2.47 -6.99
N THR A 47 12.50 2.35 -7.33
CA THR A 47 12.03 1.90 -8.64
C THR A 47 10.80 2.69 -9.09
N GLY A 48 10.35 2.47 -10.34
CA GLY A 48 9.12 3.07 -10.85
C GLY A 48 7.85 2.59 -10.13
N PRO A 49 6.69 3.20 -10.42
CA PRO A 49 5.43 2.79 -9.81
C PRO A 49 5.00 1.40 -10.28
N THR A 50 4.50 0.57 -9.36
CA THR A 50 3.98 -0.76 -9.66
C THR A 50 2.67 -1.04 -8.93
N PHE A 51 1.86 -1.93 -9.48
CA PHE A 51 0.69 -2.47 -8.80
C PHE A 51 1.10 -3.64 -7.91
N GLU A 52 0.72 -3.56 -6.64
CA GLU A 52 1.07 -4.51 -5.59
C GLU A 52 -0.20 -4.97 -4.90
N ARG A 53 -0.24 -6.22 -4.45
CA ARG A 53 -1.40 -6.70 -3.68
C ARG A 53 -1.37 -6.06 -2.31
N LEU A 54 -2.54 -5.67 -1.79
CA LEU A 54 -2.64 -5.08 -0.46
C LEU A 54 -2.09 -6.06 0.61
N GLU A 55 -2.23 -7.37 0.45
CA GLU A 55 -1.70 -8.40 1.38
C GLU A 55 -0.17 -8.49 1.44
N ASP A 56 0.51 -8.09 0.36
CA ASP A 56 1.97 -8.11 0.23
C ASP A 56 2.62 -6.82 0.77
N LEU A 57 1.81 -5.84 1.14
CA LEU A 57 2.25 -4.57 1.69
C LEU A 57 2.14 -4.57 3.21
N VAL A 58 3.09 -3.88 3.84
CA VAL A 58 3.10 -3.64 5.29
C VAL A 58 3.30 -2.15 5.50
N GLU A 59 2.46 -1.55 6.35
CA GLU A 59 2.62 -0.16 6.76
C GLU A 59 3.96 0.05 7.47
N VAL A 60 4.66 1.11 7.10
CA VAL A 60 5.88 1.54 7.79
C VAL A 60 5.47 2.47 8.92
N HIS A 61 5.29 1.92 10.13
CA HIS A 61 5.11 2.71 11.33
C HIS A 61 6.47 3.16 11.88
N GLY A 62 6.78 4.46 11.72
CA GLY A 62 8.01 5.12 12.20
C GLY A 62 8.71 5.88 11.07
N ILE A 63 8.99 7.18 11.14
CA ILE A 63 9.06 8.16 12.24
C ILE A 63 8.33 9.42 11.74
N THR A 64 7.54 10.05 12.60
CA THR A 64 7.06 11.44 12.40
C THR A 64 8.27 12.31 12.11
N LEU A 65 8.40 12.81 10.88
CA LEU A 65 9.38 13.87 10.58
C LEU A 65 9.08 15.12 11.40
#